data_AF-A0A3D0P5R3-F1
#
_entry.id   AF-A0A3D0P5R3-F1
#
_cell.length_a   1.000
_cell.length_b   1.000
_cell.length_c   1.000
_cell.angle_alpha   90.00
_cell.angle_beta   90.00
_cell.angle_gamma   90.00
#
_symmetry.space_group_name_H-M   'P 1'
#
loop_
_entity.id
_entity.type
_entity.pdbx_description
1 polymer ?
#
loop_
_entity_poly.entity_id
_entity_poly.type
_entity_poly.pdbx_seq_one_letter_code
_entity_poly.pdbx_strand_id
1 'polypeptide(L)' 'MKNTKAERELALDFLRVTEAAAIASARTMGQGDRKHSDHVAVEAMREVMDTVPMRGRIVIGEGERDEAPMLYIG' A
#
# COMPACT_ATOMS: atom_id res chain seq x y z
N MET A 1 7.65 -12.80 24.32
CA MET A 1 8.96 -12.38 23.76
C MET A 1 8.70 -11.65 22.46
N LYS A 2 9.23 -10.43 22.27
CA LYS A 2 9.16 -9.73 20.98
C LYS A 2 9.96 -10.53 19.95
N ASN A 3 9.35 -10.88 18.83
CA ASN A 3 10.02 -11.63 17.77
C ASN A 3 10.69 -10.62 16.81
N THR A 4 11.81 -10.05 17.26
CA THR A 4 12.53 -8.96 16.57
C THR A 4 12.99 -9.31 15.15
N LYS A 5 13.16 -10.60 14.84
CA LYS A 5 13.50 -11.04 13.48
C LYS A 5 12.32 -10.87 12.52
N ALA A 6 11.13 -11.36 12.91
CA ALA A 6 9.93 -11.24 12.10
C ALA A 6 9.52 -9.77 11.90
N GLU A 7 9.66 -8.93 12.95
CA GLU A 7 9.42 -7.49 12.85
C GLU A 7 10.37 -6.80 11.87
N ARG A 8 11.64 -7.22 11.83
CA ARG A 8 12.64 -6.66 10.90
C ARG A 8 12.40 -7.10 9.45
N GLU A 9 12.06 -8.36 9.24
CA GLU A 9 11.70 -8.88 7.91
C GLU A 9 10.46 -8.16 7.38
N LEU A 10 9.42 -8.02 8.21
CA LEU A 10 8.22 -7.28 7.88
C LEU A 10 8.52 -5.82 7.54
N ALA A 11 9.40 -5.15 8.29
CA ALA A 11 9.79 -3.78 8.01
C ALA A 11 10.46 -3.61 6.63
N LEU A 12 11.31 -4.56 6.23
CA LEU A 12 11.94 -4.57 4.90
C LEU A 12 10.92 -4.84 3.79
N ASP A 13 9.93 -5.68 4.05
CA ASP A 13 8.83 -5.91 3.11
C ASP A 13 7.97 -4.66 2.92
N PHE A 14 7.63 -3.95 3.99
CA PHE A 14 6.87 -2.71 3.90
C PHE A 14 7.66 -1.55 3.30
N LEU A 15 8.99 -1.54 3.42
CA LEU A 15 9.83 -0.60 2.66
C LEU A 15 9.55 -0.75 1.15
N ARG A 16 9.54 -1.98 0.63
CA ARG A 16 9.24 -2.25 -0.80
C ARG A 16 7.82 -1.82 -1.17
N VAL A 17 6.84 -2.02 -0.29
CA VAL A 17 5.45 -1.57 -0.49
C VAL A 17 5.40 -0.05 -0.68
N THR A 18 6.08 0.70 0.18
CA THR A 18 6.13 2.17 0.09
C THR A 18 6.89 2.67 -1.13
N GLU A 19 7.99 2.00 -1.52
CA GLU A 19 8.77 2.35 -2.70
C GLU A 19 7.95 2.18 -3.98
N ALA A 20 7.23 1.06 -4.11
CA ALA A 20 6.38 0.80 -5.27
C ALA A 20 5.28 1.85 -5.43
N ALA A 21 4.58 2.18 -4.34
CA ALA A 21 3.55 3.21 -4.32
C ALA A 21 4.11 4.59 -4.70
N ALA A 22 5.24 4.98 -4.12
CA ALA A 22 5.89 6.25 -4.39
C ALA A 22 6.37 6.36 -5.85
N ILE A 23 6.97 5.29 -6.41
CA ILE A 23 7.42 5.25 -7.81
C ILE A 23 6.23 5.36 -8.77
N ALA A 24 5.13 4.64 -8.49
CA ALA A 24 3.92 4.70 -9.31
C ALA A 24 3.31 6.11 -9.30
N SER A 25 3.17 6.72 -8.13
CA SER A 25 2.68 8.10 -7.98
C SER A 25 3.59 9.13 -8.66
N ALA A 26 4.92 8.96 -8.54
CA ALA A 26 5.87 9.89 -9.13
C ALA A 26 5.78 9.94 -10.66
N ARG A 27 5.37 8.85 -11.32
CA ARG A 27 5.19 8.79 -12.78
C ARG A 27 4.02 9.65 -13.28
N THR A 28 3.06 9.96 -12.42
CA THR A 28 1.90 10.81 -12.75
C THR A 28 2.06 12.24 -12.24
N MET A 29 3.19 12.57 -11.63
CA MET A 29 3.47 13.89 -11.09
C MET A 29 3.36 14.98 -12.19
N GLY A 30 2.67 16.07 -11.87
CA GLY A 30 2.51 17.21 -12.77
C GLY A 30 1.40 17.06 -13.83
N GLN A 31 0.70 15.93 -13.88
CA GLN A 31 -0.41 15.72 -14.82
C GLN A 31 -1.70 16.47 -14.44
N GLY A 32 -1.79 16.99 -13.21
CA GLY A 32 -3.00 17.68 -12.71
C GLY A 32 -4.18 16.75 -12.40
N ASP A 33 -4.01 15.44 -12.55
CA ASP A 33 -5.02 14.43 -12.23
C ASP A 33 -4.71 13.76 -10.88
N ARG A 34 -5.31 14.30 -9.82
CA ARG A 34 -5.15 13.76 -8.46
C ARG A 34 -5.70 12.33 -8.36
N LYS A 35 -6.88 12.07 -8.93
CA LYS A 35 -7.57 10.77 -8.77
C LYS A 35 -6.80 9.65 -9.46
N HIS A 36 -6.26 9.93 -10.65
CA HIS A 36 -5.41 8.97 -11.34
C HIS A 36 -4.13 8.69 -10.56
N SER A 37 -3.47 9.74 -10.04
CA SER A 37 -2.24 9.60 -9.25
C SER A 37 -2.43 8.79 -7.97
N ASP A 38 -3.57 8.97 -7.31
CA ASP A 38 -4.00 8.20 -6.14
C ASP A 38 -4.18 6.71 -6.52
N HIS A 39 -4.94 6.47 -7.59
CA HIS A 39 -5.28 5.13 -8.05
C HIS A 39 -4.04 4.28 -8.36
N VAL A 40 -3.09 4.82 -9.13
CA VAL A 40 -1.87 4.06 -9.49
C VAL A 40 -0.98 3.78 -8.27
N ALA A 41 -1.00 4.65 -7.25
CA ALA A 41 -0.25 4.46 -6.03
C ALA A 41 -0.87 3.36 -5.15
N VAL A 42 -2.20 3.41 -4.97
CA VAL A 42 -2.99 2.42 -4.22
C VAL A 42 -2.89 1.04 -4.86
N GLU A 43 -2.98 0.95 -6.19
CA GLU A 43 -2.85 -0.29 -6.93
C GLU A 43 -1.46 -0.92 -6.73
N ALA A 44 -0.39 -0.16 -6.98
CA ALA A 44 0.98 -0.63 -6.79
C ALA A 44 1.27 -1.03 -5.34
N MET A 45 0.73 -0.26 -4.37
CA MET A 45 0.83 -0.59 -2.95
C MET A 45 0.17 -1.94 -2.66
N ARG A 46 -1.06 -2.14 -3.16
CA ARG A 46 -1.84 -3.36 -2.92
C ARG A 46 -1.15 -4.58 -3.54
N GLU A 47 -0.69 -4.49 -4.78
CA GLU A 47 -0.01 -5.59 -5.48
C GLU A 47 1.22 -6.07 -4.71
N VAL A 48 2.08 -5.16 -4.24
CA VAL A 48 3.28 -5.55 -3.49
C VAL A 48 2.90 -6.07 -2.11
N MET A 49 1.93 -5.45 -1.45
CA MET A 49 1.45 -5.85 -0.12
C MET A 49 0.88 -7.28 -0.12
N ASP A 50 0.20 -7.70 -1.18
CA ASP A 50 -0.34 -9.05 -1.34
C ASP A 50 0.77 -10.13 -1.44
N THR A 51 2.03 -9.73 -1.67
CA THR A 51 3.19 -10.64 -1.66
C THR A 51 3.85 -10.80 -0.28
N VAL A 52 3.49 -9.95 0.69
CA VAL A 52 4.08 -9.96 2.03
C VAL A 52 3.52 -11.15 2.82
N PRO A 53 4.35 -11.99 3.46
CA PRO A 53 3.90 -13.15 4.22
C PRO A 53 3.25 -12.75 5.55
N MET A 54 2.07 -12.13 5.49
CA MET A 54 1.31 -11.64 6.62
C MET A 54 -0.18 -11.95 6.51
N ARG A 55 -0.87 -11.94 7.66
CA ARG A 55 -2.32 -11.86 7.72
C ARG A 55 -2.72 -10.47 8.24
N GLY A 56 -2.59 -9.47 7.37
CA GLY A 56 -2.90 -8.08 7.67
C GLY A 56 -4.40 -7.78 7.62
N ARG A 57 -4.82 -6.74 8.31
CA ARG A 57 -6.14 -6.12 8.18
C ARG A 57 -5.96 -4.62 8.02
N ILE A 58 -6.59 -4.04 7.02
CA ILE A 58 -6.57 -2.59 6.82
C ILE A 58 -7.51 -1.97 7.88
N VAL A 59 -6.92 -1.19 8.79
CA VAL A 59 -7.67 -0.45 9.82
C VAL A 59 -7.76 1.04 9.52
N ILE A 60 -6.93 1.52 8.60
CA ILE A 60 -6.94 2.87 8.01
C ILE A 60 -6.60 2.69 6.54
N GLY A 61 -7.41 3.22 5.64
CA GLY A 61 -7.29 3.01 4.20
C GLY A 61 -8.03 4.05 3.38
N GLU A 62 -8.31 3.74 2.12
CA GLU A 62 -8.92 4.66 1.14
C GLU A 62 -10.37 5.03 1.44
N GLY A 63 -11.05 4.23 2.26
CA GLY A 63 -12.43 4.45 2.65
C GLY A 63 -13.12 3.17 3.13
N GLU A 64 -14.45 3.24 3.25
CA GLU A 64 -15.29 2.08 3.51
C GLU A 64 -15.34 1.17 2.27
N ARG A 65 -15.66 -0.13 2.47
CA ARG A 65 -15.64 -1.14 1.39
C ARG A 65 -16.54 -0.80 0.19
N ASP A 66 -17.64 -0.09 0.44
CA ASP A 66 -18.58 0.30 -0.62
C ASP A 66 -18.09 1.52 -1.43
N GLU A 67 -17.12 2.27 -0.89
CA GLU A 67 -16.60 3.52 -1.45
C GLU A 67 -15.20 3.34 -2.07
N ALA A 68 -14.44 2.36 -1.59
CA ALA A 68 -13.07 2.09 -2.00
C ALA A 68 -12.89 0.65 -2.53
N PRO A 69 -12.53 0.47 -3.81
CA PRO A 69 -12.35 -0.86 -4.39
C PRO A 69 -11.07 -1.57 -3.89
N MET A 70 -10.10 -0.81 -3.38
CA MET A 70 -8.80 -1.28 -2.90
C MET A 70 -8.45 -0.60 -1.59
N LEU A 71 -7.71 -1.32 -0.73
CA LEU A 71 -7.27 -0.83 0.59
C LEU A 71 -8.42 -0.23 1.42
N TYR A 72 -9.62 -0.80 1.32
CA TYR A 72 -10.75 -0.41 2.16
C TYR A 72 -10.54 -0.86 3.61
N ILE A 73 -11.22 -0.22 4.55
CA ILE A 73 -11.22 -0.63 5.96
C ILE A 73 -11.94 -1.99 6.09
N GLY A 74 -11.21 -3.04 6.47
CA GLY A 74 -11.77 -4.39 6.58
C GLY A 74 -10.78 -5.53 6.47
#